data_AF-A0A519T996-F1
#
_entry.id   AF-A0A519T996-F1
#
_cell.length_a   1.000
_cell.length_b   1.000
_cell.length_c   1.000
_cell.angle_alpha   90.00
_cell.angle_beta   90.00
_cell.angle_gamma   90.00
#
_symmetry.space_group_name_H-M   'P 1'
#
loop_
_entity.id
_entity.type
_entity.pdbx_description
1 polymer ?
#
loop_
_entity_poly.entity_id
_entity_poly.type
_entity_poly.pdbx_seq_one_letter_code
_entity_poly.pdbx_strand_id
1 'polypeptide(L)' 'MPSKKNRLVHRLIDRNLYRDRKKVERFFSRLKQFRRLATRYDKTASSFLGMVHFVSALLWLR' A
#
# COMPACT_ATOMS: atom_id res chain seq x y z
N MET A 1 8.72 1.18 10.65
CA MET A 1 8.05 0.46 11.76
C MET A 1 8.50 1.08 13.07
N PRO A 2 7.60 1.27 14.03
CA PRO A 2 7.91 1.90 15.31
C PRO A 2 8.84 1.00 16.11
N SER A 3 9.63 1.61 16.99
CA SER A 3 10.49 0.85 17.90
C SER A 3 9.64 -0.09 18.77
N LYS A 4 10.12 -1.32 19.01
CA LYS A 4 9.49 -2.23 19.98
C LYS A 4 9.54 -1.57 21.37
N LYS A 5 8.49 -1.75 22.18
CA LYS A 5 8.40 -1.16 23.54
C LYS A 5 9.61 -1.46 24.43
N ASN A 6 10.21 -2.65 24.29
CA ASN A 6 11.34 -3.10 25.13
C ASN A 6 12.73 -2.73 24.53
N ARG A 7 12.81 -1.85 23.53
CA ARG A 7 14.08 -1.50 22.90
C ARG A 7 14.76 -0.37 23.66
N LEU A 8 15.97 -0.62 24.15
CA LEU A 8 16.78 0.35 24.90
C LEU A 8 17.13 1.62 24.10
N VAL A 9 17.38 1.50 22.80
CA VAL A 9 17.62 2.64 21.90
C VAL A 9 16.42 2.81 20.97
N HIS A 10 15.59 3.82 21.24
CA HIS A 10 14.47 4.17 20.38
C HIS A 10 14.95 4.88 19.12
N ARG A 11 14.51 4.42 17.94
CA ARG A 11 14.70 5.19 16.71
C ARG A 11 13.83 6.44 16.78
N LEU A 12 14.42 7.59 16.42
CA LEU A 12 13.67 8.80 16.14
C LEU A 12 12.81 8.53 14.90
N ILE A 13 11.49 8.56 15.09
CA ILE A 13 10.51 8.40 14.02
C ILE A 13 9.63 9.62 14.08
N ASP A 14 9.60 10.37 12.99
CA ASP A 14 8.62 11.42 12.83
C ASP A 14 7.21 10.80 12.82
N ARG A 15 6.41 11.18 13.81
CA ARG A 15 5.04 10.69 13.98
C ARG A 15 4.15 11.10 12.80
N ASN A 16 4.43 12.24 12.18
CA ASN A 16 3.67 12.73 11.02
C ASN A 16 3.95 11.85 9.80
N LEU A 17 5.23 11.64 9.50
CA LEU A 17 5.65 10.75 8.40
C LEU A 17 5.18 9.30 8.62
N TYR A 18 5.22 8.82 9.87
CA TYR A 18 4.68 7.49 10.21
C TYR A 18 3.15 7.40 10.06
N ARG A 19 2.43 8.49 10.34
CA ARG A 19 0.97 8.55 10.13
C ARG A 19 0.59 8.51 8.66
N ASP A 20 1.35 9.16 7.79
CA ASP A 20 1.10 9.14 6.35
C ASP A 20 1.31 7.77 5.71
N ARG A 21 2.26 6.98 6.23
CA ARG A 21 2.42 5.58 5.84
C ARG A 21 1.13 4.77 5.99
N LYS A 22 0.31 5.06 7.00
CA LYS A 22 -0.98 4.38 7.21
C LYS A 22 -1.95 4.60 6.06
N LYS A 23 -1.90 5.76 5.40
CA LYS A 23 -2.73 6.07 4.21
C LYS A 23 -2.30 5.18 3.04
N VAL A 24 -0.99 5.08 2.82
CA VAL A 24 -0.40 4.22 1.79
C VAL A 24 -0.72 2.74 2.03
N GLU A 25 -0.59 2.26 3.27
CA GLU A 25 -0.93 0.88 3.63
C GLU A 25 -2.42 0.58 3.39
N ARG A 26 -3.33 1.50 3.76
CA ARG A 26 -4.77 1.34 3.45
C ARG A 26 -5.04 1.30 1.96
N PHE A 27 -4.36 2.13 1.18
CA PHE A 27 -4.49 2.14 -0.28
C PHE A 27 -4.11 0.78 -0.88
N PHE A 28 -2.96 0.21 -0.49
CA PHE A 28 -2.55 -1.12 -0.95
C PHE A 28 -3.44 -2.24 -0.42
N SER A 29 -3.98 -2.13 0.79
CA SER A 29 -4.97 -3.08 1.30
C SER A 29 -6.24 -3.09 0.45
N ARG A 30 -6.71 -1.92 -0.01
CA ARG A 30 -7.84 -1.82 -0.94
C ARG A 30 -7.50 -2.36 -2.33
N LEU A 31 -6.30 -2.08 -2.85
CA LEU A 31 -5.83 -2.67 -4.10
C LEU A 31 -5.82 -4.21 -4.05
N LYS A 32 -5.41 -4.79 -2.92
CA LYS A 32 -5.40 -6.25 -2.72
C LYS A 32 -6.77 -6.89 -2.60
N GLN A 33 -7.85 -6.12 -2.40
CA GLN A 33 -9.22 -6.66 -2.47
C GLN A 33 -9.57 -7.13 -3.89
N PHE A 34 -8.90 -6.57 -4.90
CA PHE A 34 -9.06 -7.01 -6.28
C PHE A 34 -8.22 -8.28 -6.49
N ARG A 35 -8.90 -9.44 -6.42
CA ARG A 35 -8.27 -10.78 -6.54
C ARG A 35 -7.35 -10.88 -7.76
N ARG A 36 -7.75 -10.30 -8.91
CA ARG A 36 -6.94 -10.28 -10.15
C ARG A 36 -5.58 -9.61 -9.98
N LEU A 37 -5.51 -8.48 -9.26
CA LEU A 37 -4.26 -7.80 -8.94
C LEU A 37 -3.44 -8.57 -7.89
N ALA A 38 -4.10 -9.06 -6.84
CA ALA A 38 -3.42 -9.71 -5.71
C ALA A 38 -2.68 -11.00 -6.09
N THR A 39 -3.22 -11.75 -7.04
CA THR A 39 -2.68 -13.04 -7.49
C THR A 39 -1.84 -12.93 -8.76
N ARG A 40 -1.68 -11.71 -9.31
CA ARG A 40 -0.93 -11.42 -10.54
C ARG A 40 -1.31 -12.37 -11.69
N TYR A 41 -2.60 -12.45 -12.00
CA TYR A 41 -3.08 -13.27 -13.13
C TYR A 41 -2.63 -12.74 -14.49
N ASP A 42 -2.31 -11.46 -14.59
CA ASP A 42 -1.85 -10.84 -15.83
C ASP A 42 -0.48 -11.37 -16.26
N LYS A 43 -0.44 -12.00 -17.44
CA LYS A 43 0.78 -12.57 -18.04
C LYS A 43 1.78 -11.50 -18.48
N THR A 44 1.28 -10.32 -18.85
CA THR A 44 2.11 -9.22 -19.39
C THR A 44 2.20 -8.08 -18.38
N ALA A 45 3.39 -7.51 -18.23
CA ALA A 45 3.63 -6.38 -17.34
C ALA A 45 2.76 -5.15 -17.67
N SER A 46 2.47 -4.92 -18.96
CA SER A 46 1.61 -3.83 -19.42
C SER A 46 0.15 -3.99 -18.97
N SER A 47 -0.40 -5.21 -19.07
CA SER A 47 -1.77 -5.52 -18.61
C SER A 47 -1.89 -5.34 -17.10
N PHE A 48 -0.90 -5.83 -16.34
CA PHE A 48 -0.83 -5.64 -14.89
C PHE A 48 -0.79 -4.15 -14.52
N LEU A 49 0.08 -3.37 -15.17
CA LEU A 49 0.19 -1.93 -14.94
C LEU A 49 -1.11 -1.20 -15.27
N GLY A 50 -1.75 -1.54 -16.40
CA GLY A 50 -3.04 -0.99 -16.80
C GLY A 50 -4.13 -1.25 -15.76
N MET A 51 -4.16 -2.47 -15.19
CA MET A 51 -5.09 -2.82 -14.12
C MET A 51 -4.81 -2.05 -12.83
N VAL A 52 -3.54 -1.84 -12.47
CA VAL A 52 -3.16 -1.00 -11.32
C VAL A 52 -3.64 0.43 -11.52
N HIS A 53 -3.42 1.03 -12.69
CA HIS A 53 -3.88 2.39 -12.98
C HIS A 53 -5.40 2.50 -12.96
N PHE A 54 -6.11 1.55 -13.56
CA PHE A 54 -7.57 1.51 -13.57
C PHE A 54 -8.15 1.46 -12.15
N VAL A 55 -7.67 0.53 -11.33
CA VAL A 55 -8.14 0.40 -9.93
C VAL A 55 -7.74 1.61 -9.09
N SER A 56 -6.57 2.19 -9.34
CA SER A 56 -6.15 3.42 -8.66
C SER A 56 -7.09 4.60 -9.00
N ALA A 57 -7.49 4.72 -10.27
CA ALA A 57 -8.45 5.74 -10.71
C ALA A 57 -9.85 5.51 -10.10
N LEU A 58 -10.33 4.27 -10.06
CA LEU A 58 -11.58 3.92 -9.39
C LEU A 58 -11.56 4.26 -7.89
N LEU A 59 -10.44 4.01 -7.22
CA LEU A 59 -10.28 4.31 -5.80
C LEU A 59 -10.15 5.82 -5.54
N TRP A 60 -9.68 6.60 -6.52
CA TRP A 60 -9.62 8.05 -6.46
C TRP A 60 -11.00 8.71 -6.68
N LEU A 61 -11.82 8.14 -7.56
CA LEU A 61 -13.17 8.61 -7.86
C LEU A 61 -14.21 8.31 -6.76
N ARG A 62 -13.81 7.55 -5.73
CA ARG A 62 -14.68 7.13 -4.63
C ARG A 62 -14.46 7.98 -3.38
#